data_AF-G4YET8-F1
#
_entry.id   AF-G4YET8-F1
#
_cell.length_a   1.000
_cell.length_b   1.000
_cell.length_c   1.000
_cell.angle_alpha   90.00
_cell.angle_beta   90.00
_cell.angle_gamma   90.00
#
_symmetry.space_group_name_H-M   'P 1'
#
loop_
_entity.id
_entity.type
_entity.pdbx_description
1 polymer ?
#
loop_
_entity_poly.entity_id
_entity_poly.type
_entity_poly.pdbx_seq_one_letter_code
_entity_poly.pdbx_strand_id
1 'polypeptide(L)'
;AMPAQYVYLKPGVFTVVGFCYGKVVASAKRDGKVKVKLVRSGRWTEAQGEAKELHYEEIASRTVTATEALDGAGTFGGGVICTSRVPARGARVWDYGVVVGYRWDEDQRGSLDVNFNGTVVVIAHEPIAVLDVAVEIYALRPCMGKSVSLIMPQELRQKHEQVYNKFNGVGQVAVRESTPILEEVGAKHLDETQLLPLLDITSFEVSMLPIHHILDYVYYKDGGRTPPDGVLFGESIFDQVQAVPARPQANSEGAGTGAELSDGLSESQEDSSDEPTPPRRSNVSAQKRRRITRAGH
;
A
#
# COMPACT_ATOMS: atom_id res chain seq x y z
N ALA A 1 21.20 31.25 16.70
CA ALA A 1 20.93 29.87 16.23
C ALA A 1 20.37 29.97 14.82
N MET A 2 20.77 29.12 13.87
CA MET A 2 20.10 29.11 12.57
C MET A 2 18.64 28.70 12.76
N PRO A 3 17.67 29.35 12.09
CA PRO A 3 16.29 28.91 12.13
C PRO A 3 16.20 27.46 11.66
N ALA A 4 15.33 26.69 12.30
CA ALA A 4 15.14 25.28 11.94
C ALA A 4 14.65 25.19 10.49
N GLN A 5 15.43 24.52 9.63
CA GLN A 5 15.04 24.26 8.24
C GLN A 5 14.29 22.93 8.15
N TYR A 6 13.17 22.95 7.44
CA TYR A 6 12.34 21.78 7.17
C TYR A 6 12.30 21.50 5.67
N VAL A 7 12.20 20.23 5.29
CA VAL A 7 12.23 19.79 3.89
C VAL A 7 11.18 18.72 3.61
N TYR A 8 10.60 18.74 2.41
CA TYR A 8 9.67 17.72 1.91
C TYR A 8 10.38 16.67 1.05
N LEU A 9 10.39 15.43 1.49
CA LEU A 9 11.25 14.37 0.97
C LEU A 9 10.45 13.35 0.14
N LYS A 10 11.07 12.89 -0.95
CA LYS A 10 10.55 11.82 -1.81
C LYS A 10 10.51 10.47 -1.04
N PRO A 11 9.70 9.51 -1.50
CA PRO A 11 9.72 8.14 -1.01
C PRO A 11 11.12 7.52 -1.07
N GLY A 12 11.40 6.60 -0.14
CA GLY A 12 12.66 5.85 -0.09
C GLY A 12 13.80 6.53 0.68
N VAL A 13 13.63 7.78 1.15
CA VAL A 13 14.64 8.45 1.99
C VAL A 13 14.70 7.83 3.40
N PHE A 14 13.54 7.63 4.01
CA PHE A 14 13.36 6.97 5.31
C PHE A 14 12.65 5.63 5.12
N THR A 15 12.54 4.82 6.18
CA THR A 15 11.84 3.53 6.13
C THR A 15 10.33 3.63 5.98
N VAL A 16 9.75 4.83 6.13
CA VAL A 16 8.32 5.05 5.90
C VAL A 16 7.98 4.93 4.42
N VAL A 17 6.82 4.36 4.11
CA VAL A 17 6.39 4.09 2.73
C VAL A 17 5.60 5.28 2.19
N GLY A 18 6.31 6.21 1.57
CA GLY A 18 5.73 7.37 0.88
C GLY A 18 6.49 8.67 1.15
N PHE A 19 5.85 9.79 0.82
CA PHE A 19 6.40 11.12 1.08
C PHE A 19 6.45 11.43 2.57
N CYS A 20 7.42 12.24 2.98
CA CYS A 20 7.61 12.59 4.39
C CYS A 20 8.28 13.95 4.55
N TYR A 21 8.25 14.49 5.76
CA TYR A 21 8.96 15.72 6.11
C TYR A 21 10.23 15.42 6.91
N GLY A 22 11.24 16.25 6.74
CA GLY A 22 12.52 16.17 7.43
C GLY A 22 12.88 17.49 8.11
N LYS A 23 13.55 17.42 9.26
CA LYS A 23 14.14 18.57 9.95
C LYS A 23 15.67 18.50 9.83
N VAL A 24 16.27 19.54 9.28
CA VAL A 24 17.73 19.68 9.18
C VAL A 24 18.28 20.05 10.56
N VAL A 25 19.22 19.27 11.08
CA VAL A 25 19.71 19.41 12.48
C VAL A 25 21.09 20.06 12.57
N ALA A 26 21.91 19.96 11.53
CA ALA A 26 23.23 20.57 11.48
C ALA A 26 23.61 20.92 10.04
N SER A 27 24.24 22.08 9.86
CA SER A 27 24.82 22.53 8.59
C SER A 27 26.07 21.73 8.25
N ALA A 28 26.36 21.68 6.95
CA ALA A 28 27.32 20.77 6.34
C ALA A 28 28.71 20.80 7.00
N LYS A 29 29.27 19.61 7.26
CA LYS A 29 30.73 19.45 7.24
C LYS A 29 31.21 19.60 5.79
N ARG A 30 32.51 19.80 5.58
CA ARG A 30 33.25 20.11 4.31
C ARG A 30 32.80 19.42 3.00
N ASP A 31 31.88 18.46 3.03
CA ASP A 31 31.40 17.60 1.95
C ASP A 31 29.97 17.93 1.45
N GLY A 32 29.35 19.02 1.93
CA GLY A 32 28.00 19.45 1.48
C GLY A 32 26.82 18.59 1.97
N LYS A 33 27.09 17.58 2.81
CA LYS A 33 26.07 16.71 3.41
C LYS A 33 25.48 17.29 4.68
N VAL A 34 24.17 17.13 4.85
CA VAL A 34 23.43 17.57 6.02
C VAL A 34 22.69 16.40 6.67
N LYS A 35 22.57 16.45 8.00
CA LYS A 35 21.80 15.46 8.75
C LYS A 35 20.34 15.89 8.84
N VAL A 36 19.45 15.04 8.35
CA VAL A 36 18.00 15.26 8.33
C VAL A 36 17.33 14.22 9.21
N LYS A 37 16.46 14.66 10.13
CA LYS A 37 15.64 13.79 10.99
C LYS A 37 14.21 13.72 10.47
N LEU A 38 13.60 12.55 10.49
CA LEU A 38 12.18 12.39 10.17
C LEU A 38 11.32 13.25 11.11
N VAL A 39 10.42 14.03 10.53
CA VAL A 39 9.35 14.71 11.26
C VAL A 39 8.17 13.76 11.38
N ARG A 40 7.76 13.48 12.61
CA ARG A 40 6.62 12.60 12.93
C ARG A 40 5.32 13.41 12.87
N SER A 41 4.83 13.65 11.68
CA SER A 41 3.59 14.38 11.40
C SER A 41 2.71 13.64 10.40
N GLY A 42 1.44 14.05 10.31
CA GLY A 42 0.44 13.41 9.46
C GLY A 42 0.38 11.90 9.67
N ARG A 43 0.53 11.14 8.59
CA ARG A 43 0.53 9.66 8.61
C ARG A 43 1.65 9.04 9.44
N TRP A 44 2.74 9.78 9.66
CA TRP A 44 3.95 9.28 10.31
C TRP A 44 4.05 9.65 11.77
N THR A 45 2.96 10.11 12.38
CA THR A 45 2.93 10.48 13.80
C THR A 45 3.43 9.35 14.71
N GLU A 46 3.08 8.09 14.40
CA GLU A 46 3.51 6.91 15.17
C GLU A 46 4.81 6.24 14.65
N ALA A 47 5.46 6.83 13.63
CA ALA A 47 6.69 6.27 13.08
C ALA A 47 7.86 6.34 14.09
N GLN A 48 8.80 5.40 13.97
CA GLN A 48 10.04 5.47 14.73
C GLN A 48 10.89 6.65 14.27
N GLY A 49 11.59 7.30 15.21
CA GLY A 49 12.50 8.38 14.87
C GLY A 49 13.68 7.88 14.04
N GLU A 50 13.88 8.47 12.87
CA GLU A 50 14.98 8.13 11.95
C GLU A 50 15.81 9.38 11.61
N ALA A 51 17.08 9.18 11.27
CA ALA A 51 17.95 10.23 10.75
C ALA A 51 18.78 9.71 9.57
N LYS A 52 18.98 10.55 8.56
CA LYS A 52 19.77 10.27 7.36
C LYS A 52 20.72 11.42 7.06
N GLU A 53 21.83 11.11 6.40
CA GLU A 53 22.70 12.10 5.79
C GLU A 53 22.34 12.21 4.31
N LEU A 54 22.05 13.43 3.86
CA LEU A 54 21.65 13.74 2.49
C LEU A 54 22.55 14.85 1.94
N HIS A 55 22.73 14.91 0.63
CA HIS A 55 23.39 16.06 0.03
C HIS A 55 22.46 17.28 0.05
N TYR A 56 22.98 18.44 0.44
CA TYR A 56 22.16 19.66 0.52
C TYR A 56 21.49 20.00 -0.82
N GLU A 57 22.19 19.78 -1.93
CA GLU A 57 21.68 20.02 -3.28
C GLU A 57 20.44 19.18 -3.62
N GLU A 58 20.31 17.97 -3.05
CA GLU A 58 19.15 17.09 -3.27
C GLU A 58 17.88 17.63 -2.59
N ILE A 59 18.04 18.47 -1.56
CA ILE A 59 16.94 18.94 -0.70
C ILE A 59 16.73 20.45 -0.73
N ALA A 60 17.62 21.22 -1.35
CA ALA A 60 17.58 22.69 -1.35
C ALA A 60 16.25 23.24 -1.90
N SER A 61 15.78 22.68 -3.02
CA SER A 61 14.51 23.05 -3.68
C SER A 61 13.26 22.49 -3.01
N ARG A 62 13.41 21.80 -1.88
CA ARG A 62 12.34 21.10 -1.15
C ARG A 62 12.08 21.72 0.21
N THR A 63 12.58 22.92 0.45
CA THR A 63 12.40 23.62 1.73
C THR A 63 10.93 24.00 1.93
N VAL A 64 10.42 23.73 3.12
CA VAL A 64 9.03 24.02 3.52
C VAL A 64 9.01 24.77 4.84
N THR A 65 7.86 25.35 5.21
CA THR A 65 7.70 25.99 6.52
C THR A 65 7.66 24.96 7.63
N ALA A 66 7.97 25.39 8.86
CA ALA A 66 7.81 24.52 10.03
C ALA A 66 6.34 24.11 10.22
N THR A 67 5.41 25.03 9.93
CA THR A 67 3.97 24.78 10.05
C THR A 67 3.51 23.71 9.07
N GLU A 68 3.95 23.75 7.81
CA GLU A 68 3.65 22.71 6.82
C GLU A 68 4.17 21.34 7.27
N ALA A 69 5.44 21.31 7.68
CA ALA A 69 6.06 20.06 8.09
C ALA A 69 5.40 19.44 9.32
N LEU A 70 4.88 20.26 10.25
CA LEU A 70 4.22 19.79 11.46
C LEU A 70 2.74 19.45 11.25
N ASP A 71 2.05 20.13 10.32
CA ASP A 71 0.71 19.76 9.87
C ASP A 71 0.73 18.36 9.21
N GLY A 72 1.63 18.17 8.23
CA GLY A 72 1.89 16.86 7.66
C GLY A 72 0.94 16.43 6.54
N ALA A 73 0.12 17.32 5.97
CA ALA A 73 -0.77 17.00 4.84
C ALA A 73 -0.04 16.30 3.68
N GLY A 74 1.17 16.75 3.31
CA GLY A 74 1.94 16.15 2.22
C GLY A 74 2.34 14.69 2.46
N THR A 75 2.32 14.21 3.71
CA THR A 75 2.63 12.80 4.01
C THR A 75 1.59 11.82 3.46
N PHE A 76 0.37 12.31 3.17
CA PHE A 76 -0.73 11.51 2.66
C PHE A 76 -0.64 11.20 1.17
N GLY A 77 0.24 11.86 0.40
CA GLY A 77 0.38 11.63 -1.04
C GLY A 77 0.61 10.15 -1.39
N GLY A 78 -0.28 9.59 -2.22
CA GLY A 78 -0.31 8.18 -2.61
C GLY A 78 -0.85 7.22 -1.54
N GLY A 79 -1.26 7.73 -0.39
CA GLY A 79 -1.97 6.98 0.64
C GLY A 79 -3.45 6.82 0.32
N VAL A 80 -4.06 5.85 1.00
CA VAL A 80 -5.51 5.67 1.02
C VAL A 80 -6.06 6.08 2.38
N ILE A 81 -7.20 6.74 2.38
CA ILE A 81 -7.78 7.32 3.58
C ILE A 81 -9.23 6.89 3.79
N CYS A 82 -9.67 7.01 5.03
CA CYS A 82 -11.09 7.09 5.39
C CYS A 82 -11.36 8.47 6.00
N THR A 83 -12.39 9.15 5.51
CA THR A 83 -12.81 10.46 6.02
C THR A 83 -14.31 10.62 5.94
N SER A 84 -14.86 11.61 6.65
CA SER A 84 -16.28 11.94 6.54
C SER A 84 -16.52 12.94 5.43
N ARG A 85 -17.59 12.75 4.65
CA ARG A 85 -18.05 13.75 3.67
C ARG A 85 -19.56 13.83 3.61
N VAL A 86 -20.06 14.90 2.99
CA VAL A 86 -21.48 15.12 2.75
C VAL A 86 -21.76 14.92 1.25
N PRO A 87 -22.40 13.81 0.84
CA PRO A 87 -22.85 13.64 -0.53
C PRO A 87 -23.89 14.71 -0.91
N ALA A 88 -24.01 15.06 -2.19
CA ALA A 88 -24.83 16.19 -2.68
C ALA A 88 -26.30 16.19 -2.20
N ARG A 89 -26.85 15.04 -1.79
CA ARG A 89 -28.23 14.90 -1.29
C ARG A 89 -28.31 14.04 -0.02
N GLY A 90 -27.22 13.92 0.73
CA GLY A 90 -27.12 12.97 1.84
C GLY A 90 -26.71 13.60 3.17
N ALA A 91 -26.81 12.80 4.24
CA ALA A 91 -26.18 13.11 5.52
C ALA A 91 -24.66 12.90 5.45
N ARG A 92 -23.93 13.39 6.46
CA ARG A 92 -22.50 13.13 6.59
C ARG A 92 -22.24 11.63 6.81
N VAL A 93 -21.43 11.04 5.94
CA VAL A 93 -21.10 9.60 5.95
C VAL A 93 -19.59 9.39 5.89
N TRP A 94 -19.15 8.21 6.31
CA TRP A 94 -17.79 7.72 6.07
C TRP A 94 -17.60 7.30 4.62
N ASP A 95 -16.51 7.76 4.01
CA ASP A 95 -16.09 7.41 2.66
C ASP A 95 -14.59 7.12 2.63
N TYR A 96 -14.14 6.48 1.55
CA TYR A 96 -12.79 5.98 1.35
C TYR A 96 -12.26 6.50 0.02
N GLY A 97 -11.04 7.05 0.03
CA GLY A 97 -10.44 7.64 -1.17
C GLY A 97 -8.94 7.48 -1.21
N VAL A 98 -8.36 7.68 -2.38
CA VAL A 98 -6.91 7.74 -2.57
C VAL A 98 -6.47 9.18 -2.72
N VAL A 99 -5.42 9.57 -2.00
CA VAL A 99 -4.87 10.92 -2.05
C VAL A 99 -3.92 11.03 -3.23
N VAL A 100 -4.33 11.80 -4.24
CA VAL A 100 -3.60 11.97 -5.50
C VAL A 100 -2.75 13.24 -5.53
N GLY A 101 -2.95 14.13 -4.55
CA GLY A 101 -2.20 15.37 -4.40
C GLY A 101 -2.45 16.03 -3.06
N TYR A 102 -1.63 17.03 -2.75
CA TYR A 102 -1.85 17.92 -1.62
C TYR A 102 -1.52 19.35 -2.02
N ARG A 103 -2.09 20.30 -1.29
CA ARG A 103 -1.77 21.71 -1.42
C ARG A 103 -1.51 22.30 -0.04
N TRP A 104 -0.57 23.23 0.01
CA TRP A 104 -0.30 24.07 1.16
C TRP A 104 -0.67 25.50 0.79
N ASP A 105 -1.60 26.10 1.52
CA ASP A 105 -2.09 27.45 1.21
C ASP A 105 -1.35 28.54 1.99
N GLU A 106 -1.60 29.80 1.60
CA GLU A 106 -1.01 30.98 2.25
C GLU A 106 -1.47 31.15 3.70
N ASP A 107 -2.67 30.63 4.03
CA ASP A 107 -3.27 30.62 5.37
C ASP A 107 -2.64 29.58 6.30
N GLN A 108 -1.56 28.90 5.86
CA GLN A 108 -0.88 27.84 6.58
C GLN A 108 -1.78 26.64 6.88
N ARG A 109 -2.61 26.25 5.90
CA ARG A 109 -3.47 25.07 5.96
C ARG A 109 -3.18 24.10 4.84
N GLY A 110 -3.15 22.83 5.20
CA GLY A 110 -3.06 21.72 4.27
C GLY A 110 -4.43 21.39 3.69
N SER A 111 -4.46 21.02 2.41
CA SER A 111 -5.59 20.36 1.78
C SER A 111 -5.13 19.16 0.96
N LEU A 112 -6.01 18.19 0.81
CA LEU A 112 -5.77 16.94 0.09
C LEU A 112 -6.66 16.89 -1.14
N ASP A 113 -6.08 16.56 -2.28
CA ASP A 113 -6.82 16.20 -3.49
C ASP A 113 -7.07 14.69 -3.44
N VAL A 114 -8.33 14.31 -3.22
CA VAL A 114 -8.72 12.92 -2.94
C VAL A 114 -9.63 12.41 -4.04
N ASN A 115 -9.22 11.32 -4.68
CA ASN A 115 -10.03 10.62 -5.65
C ASN A 115 -11.00 9.67 -4.93
N PHE A 116 -12.28 10.04 -4.95
CA PHE A 116 -13.39 9.19 -4.55
C PHE A 116 -14.02 8.58 -5.81
N ASN A 117 -13.61 7.35 -6.14
CA ASN A 117 -14.20 6.55 -7.22
C ASN A 117 -14.28 7.29 -8.58
N GLY A 118 -13.16 7.85 -9.03
CA GLY A 118 -13.03 8.58 -10.29
C GLY A 118 -13.25 10.09 -10.18
N THR A 119 -13.77 10.60 -9.06
CA THR A 119 -13.96 12.04 -8.84
C THR A 119 -12.94 12.57 -7.84
N VAL A 120 -12.10 13.51 -8.29
CA VAL A 120 -11.16 14.20 -7.41
C VAL A 120 -11.89 15.34 -6.69
N VAL A 121 -11.84 15.32 -5.37
CA VAL A 121 -12.42 16.33 -4.49
C VAL A 121 -11.35 16.84 -3.54
N VAL A 122 -11.38 18.15 -3.31
CA VAL A 122 -10.51 18.83 -2.36
C VAL A 122 -11.11 18.73 -0.96
N ILE A 123 -10.35 18.24 0.01
CA ILE A 123 -10.75 18.25 1.41
C ILE A 123 -9.70 18.98 2.25
N ALA A 124 -10.14 19.65 3.32
CA ALA A 124 -9.22 20.19 4.30
C ALA A 124 -8.46 19.04 4.99
N HIS A 125 -7.16 19.23 5.20
CA HIS A 125 -6.41 18.33 6.06
C HIS A 125 -6.78 18.60 7.51
N GLU A 126 -7.37 17.60 8.16
CA GLU A 126 -7.76 17.65 9.56
C GLU A 126 -7.25 16.38 10.25
N PRO A 127 -6.23 16.45 11.13
CA PRO A 127 -5.54 15.28 11.68
C PRO A 127 -6.43 14.23 12.36
N ILE A 128 -7.60 14.62 12.84
CA ILE A 128 -8.54 13.73 13.54
C ILE A 128 -9.59 13.16 12.57
N ALA A 129 -9.93 13.89 11.52
CA ALA A 129 -11.00 13.53 10.58
C ALA A 129 -10.51 12.72 9.37
N VAL A 130 -9.22 12.86 9.02
CA VAL A 130 -8.57 12.11 7.94
C VAL A 130 -7.79 10.94 8.54
N LEU A 131 -8.29 9.72 8.33
CA LEU A 131 -7.63 8.50 8.81
C LEU A 131 -6.82 7.89 7.67
N ASP A 132 -5.51 7.71 7.86
CA ASP A 132 -4.73 6.79 7.04
C ASP A 132 -5.22 5.36 7.30
N VAL A 133 -5.48 4.61 6.22
CA VAL A 133 -5.93 3.22 6.33
C VAL A 133 -5.03 2.30 5.52
N ALA A 134 -4.98 1.04 5.90
CA ALA A 134 -4.29 0.03 5.11
C ALA A 134 -5.03 -0.22 3.79
N VAL A 135 -4.33 -0.67 2.74
CA VAL A 135 -4.91 -0.86 1.39
C VAL A 135 -6.02 -1.90 1.40
N GLU A 136 -5.87 -2.95 2.21
CA GLU A 136 -6.90 -3.97 2.43
C GLU A 136 -8.16 -3.40 3.12
N ILE A 137 -8.01 -2.43 4.02
CA ILE A 137 -9.16 -1.74 4.66
C ILE A 137 -9.82 -0.80 3.66
N TYR A 138 -9.03 -0.12 2.83
CA TYR A 138 -9.52 0.69 1.73
C TYR A 138 -10.26 -0.15 0.66
N ALA A 139 -9.88 -1.40 0.44
CA ALA A 139 -10.60 -2.30 -0.45
C ALA A 139 -11.91 -2.82 0.17
N LEU A 140 -11.85 -3.26 1.43
CA LEU A 140 -13.00 -3.83 2.15
C LEU A 140 -14.05 -2.78 2.56
N ARG A 141 -13.63 -1.54 2.83
CA ARG A 141 -14.48 -0.37 3.13
C ARG A 141 -15.60 -0.67 4.13
N PRO A 142 -15.30 -1.22 5.33
CA PRO A 142 -16.31 -1.79 6.24
C PRO A 142 -17.39 -0.79 6.71
N CYS A 143 -17.07 0.50 6.71
CA CYS A 143 -18.00 1.56 7.11
C CYS A 143 -18.52 2.42 5.94
N MET A 144 -18.37 1.96 4.69
CA MET A 144 -18.74 2.74 3.50
C MET A 144 -20.20 3.22 3.56
N GLY A 145 -20.38 4.54 3.43
CA GLY A 145 -21.70 5.16 3.39
C GLY A 145 -22.48 5.10 4.71
N LYS A 146 -21.85 4.66 5.80
CA LYS A 146 -22.47 4.69 7.14
C LYS A 146 -22.44 6.12 7.67
N SER A 147 -23.55 6.54 8.27
CA SER A 147 -23.65 7.87 8.90
C SER A 147 -22.62 8.00 10.02
N VAL A 148 -21.97 9.16 10.11
CA VAL A 148 -21.05 9.47 11.21
C VAL A 148 -21.77 9.57 12.57
N SER A 149 -23.10 9.78 12.56
CA SER A 149 -23.92 9.75 13.77
C SER A 149 -24.24 8.32 14.24
N LEU A 150 -24.11 7.33 13.35
CA LEU A 150 -24.32 5.92 13.67
C LEU A 150 -23.01 5.21 14.01
N ILE A 151 -21.91 5.61 13.38
CA ILE A 151 -20.58 5.08 13.66
C ILE A 151 -19.66 6.26 13.99
N MET A 152 -19.32 6.40 15.27
CA MET A 152 -18.42 7.45 15.73
C MET A 152 -16.96 7.14 15.35
N PRO A 153 -16.06 8.13 15.31
CA PRO A 153 -14.66 7.91 14.90
C PRO A 153 -13.92 6.82 15.68
N GLN A 154 -14.21 6.64 16.97
CA GLN A 154 -13.61 5.56 17.77
C GLN A 154 -14.13 4.18 17.36
N GLU A 155 -15.44 4.05 17.12
CA GLU A 155 -16.05 2.79 16.64
C GLU A 155 -15.55 2.43 15.24
N LEU A 156 -15.40 3.44 14.36
CA LEU A 156 -14.80 3.27 13.04
C LEU A 156 -13.40 2.64 13.14
N ARG A 157 -12.54 3.17 14.01
CA ARG A 157 -11.18 2.64 14.23
C ARG A 157 -11.21 1.20 14.76
N GLN A 158 -12.13 0.90 15.67
CA GLN A 158 -12.31 -0.47 16.20
C GLN A 158 -12.74 -1.44 15.10
N LYS A 159 -13.68 -1.06 14.23
CA LYS A 159 -14.09 -1.87 13.08
C LYS A 159 -12.95 -2.06 12.09
N HIS A 160 -12.19 -1.01 11.77
CA HIS A 160 -10.98 -1.13 10.94
C HIS A 160 -9.96 -2.09 11.53
N GLU A 161 -9.70 -2.01 12.83
CA GLU A 161 -8.77 -2.91 13.53
C GLU A 161 -9.25 -4.36 13.52
N GLN A 162 -10.54 -4.62 13.75
CA GLN A 162 -11.11 -5.97 13.67
C GLN A 162 -10.95 -6.57 12.27
N VAL A 163 -11.34 -5.83 11.24
CA VAL A 163 -11.19 -6.23 9.83
C VAL A 163 -9.71 -6.48 9.51
N TYR A 164 -8.82 -5.57 9.90
CA TYR A 164 -7.39 -5.69 9.65
C TYR A 164 -6.81 -6.94 10.30
N ASN A 165 -7.16 -7.19 11.56
CA ASN A 165 -6.67 -8.31 12.33
C ASN A 165 -7.17 -9.65 11.75
N LYS A 166 -8.42 -9.70 11.28
CA LYS A 166 -9.00 -10.90 10.64
C LYS A 166 -8.36 -11.18 9.30
N PHE A 167 -8.24 -10.16 8.45
CA PHE A 167 -7.62 -10.29 7.14
C PHE A 167 -6.15 -10.72 7.24
N ASN A 168 -5.40 -10.10 8.16
CA ASN A 168 -3.96 -10.35 8.31
C ASN A 168 -3.60 -11.48 9.28
N GLY A 169 -4.56 -12.08 9.99
CA GLY A 169 -4.29 -13.13 10.99
C GLY A 169 -3.53 -12.64 12.23
N VAL A 170 -3.82 -11.42 12.69
CA VAL A 170 -3.19 -10.86 13.88
C VAL A 170 -3.90 -11.44 15.12
N GLY A 171 -3.27 -12.44 15.74
CA GLY A 171 -3.81 -13.09 16.93
C GLY A 171 -4.95 -14.09 16.64
N GLN A 172 -5.19 -14.41 15.37
CA GLN A 172 -6.18 -15.37 14.89
C GLN A 172 -5.78 -15.90 13.51
N VAL A 173 -6.55 -16.83 12.96
CA VAL A 173 -6.34 -17.32 11.58
C VAL A 173 -6.67 -16.22 10.59
N ALA A 174 -5.82 -16.03 9.59
CA ALA A 174 -6.04 -15.08 8.50
C ALA A 174 -7.20 -15.55 7.62
N VAL A 175 -8.02 -14.61 7.14
CA VAL A 175 -9.15 -14.87 6.25
C VAL A 175 -9.04 -13.97 5.03
N ARG A 176 -9.14 -14.54 3.82
CA ARG A 176 -9.15 -13.76 2.58
C ARG A 176 -10.55 -13.26 2.24
N GLU A 177 -11.54 -14.13 2.37
CA GLU A 177 -12.89 -13.90 1.85
C GLU A 177 -13.56 -12.69 2.51
N SER A 178 -14.02 -11.72 1.70
CA SER A 178 -14.58 -10.47 2.24
C SER A 178 -15.88 -10.68 3.01
N THR A 179 -16.76 -11.58 2.56
CA THR A 179 -18.06 -11.85 3.19
C THR A 179 -17.98 -12.14 4.69
N PRO A 180 -17.27 -13.19 5.17
CA PRO A 180 -17.20 -13.48 6.60
C PRO A 180 -16.54 -12.35 7.41
N ILE A 181 -15.59 -11.62 6.82
CA ILE A 181 -14.91 -10.50 7.49
C ILE A 181 -15.88 -9.33 7.69
N LEU A 182 -16.68 -9.02 6.68
CA LEU A 182 -17.61 -7.89 6.68
C LEU A 182 -18.88 -8.17 7.50
N GLU A 183 -19.36 -9.41 7.49
CA GLU A 183 -20.47 -9.84 8.34
C GLU A 183 -20.16 -9.66 9.82
N GLU A 184 -18.96 -10.00 10.26
CA GLU A 184 -18.51 -9.89 11.67
C GLU A 184 -18.59 -8.45 12.19
N VAL A 185 -18.38 -7.46 11.32
CA VAL A 185 -18.47 -6.03 11.68
C VAL A 185 -19.79 -5.35 11.30
N GLY A 186 -20.78 -6.10 10.81
CA GLY A 186 -22.08 -5.56 10.38
C GLY A 186 -22.01 -4.64 9.16
N ALA A 187 -21.02 -4.86 8.30
CA ALA A 187 -20.85 -4.16 7.03
C ALA A 187 -21.76 -4.74 5.95
N LYS A 188 -21.90 -4.00 4.84
CA LYS A 188 -22.66 -4.48 3.67
C LYS A 188 -21.82 -5.51 2.91
N HIS A 189 -22.50 -6.40 2.19
CA HIS A 189 -21.84 -7.28 1.21
C HIS A 189 -21.05 -6.46 0.18
N LEU A 190 -19.87 -6.95 -0.17
CA LEU A 190 -18.94 -6.31 -1.09
C LEU A 190 -18.92 -7.05 -2.42
N ASP A 191 -19.13 -6.33 -3.50
CA ASP A 191 -18.88 -6.84 -4.84
C ASP A 191 -17.39 -6.64 -5.18
N GLU A 192 -16.61 -7.72 -5.14
CA GLU A 192 -15.17 -7.67 -5.39
C GLU A 192 -14.80 -7.47 -6.88
N THR A 193 -15.76 -7.44 -7.80
CA THR A 193 -15.51 -7.10 -9.21
C THR A 193 -15.41 -5.59 -9.44
N GLN A 194 -15.88 -4.78 -8.48
CA GLN A 194 -15.78 -3.33 -8.54
C GLN A 194 -14.32 -2.89 -8.61
N LEU A 195 -14.09 -1.81 -9.36
CA LEU A 195 -12.78 -1.19 -9.49
C LEU A 195 -12.59 -0.12 -8.42
N LEU A 196 -11.38 -0.04 -7.87
CA LEU A 196 -10.95 1.03 -6.99
C LEU A 196 -9.71 1.74 -7.57
N PRO A 197 -9.63 3.07 -7.43
CA PRO A 197 -8.43 3.81 -7.79
C PRO A 197 -7.33 3.57 -6.76
N LEU A 198 -6.14 3.21 -7.23
CA LEU A 198 -4.89 3.30 -6.47
C LEU A 198 -3.89 4.16 -7.24
N LEU A 199 -3.08 4.94 -6.51
CA LEU A 199 -2.02 5.74 -7.09
C LEU A 199 -0.71 4.94 -7.05
N ASP A 200 -0.11 4.71 -8.21
CA ASP A 200 1.28 4.25 -8.26
C ASP A 200 2.19 5.43 -7.98
N ILE A 201 2.85 5.44 -6.83
CA ILE A 201 3.75 6.52 -6.41
C ILE A 201 5.00 6.62 -7.30
N THR A 202 5.34 5.56 -8.03
CA THR A 202 6.51 5.52 -8.92
C THR A 202 6.25 6.27 -10.22
N SER A 203 5.10 6.01 -10.84
CA SER A 203 4.67 6.63 -12.10
C SER A 203 3.79 7.88 -11.92
N PHE A 204 3.21 8.04 -10.73
CA PHE A 204 2.16 9.03 -10.42
C PHE A 204 0.87 8.87 -11.23
N GLU A 205 0.62 7.66 -11.73
CA GLU A 205 -0.61 7.34 -12.45
C GLU A 205 -1.65 6.69 -11.52
N VAL A 206 -2.92 7.05 -11.74
CA VAL A 206 -4.05 6.41 -11.05
C VAL A 206 -4.51 5.22 -11.88
N SER A 207 -4.37 4.03 -11.29
CA SER A 207 -4.84 2.77 -11.89
C SER A 207 -6.15 2.33 -11.23
N MET A 208 -7.09 1.87 -12.05
CA MET A 208 -8.35 1.28 -11.58
C MET A 208 -8.17 -0.23 -11.47
N LEU A 209 -8.12 -0.75 -10.25
CA LEU A 209 -7.86 -2.16 -9.99
C LEU A 209 -9.10 -2.84 -9.39
N PRO A 210 -9.44 -4.08 -9.81
CA PRO A 210 -10.50 -4.84 -9.17
C PRO A 210 -10.21 -5.08 -7.69
N ILE A 211 -11.24 -5.02 -6.86
CA ILE A 211 -11.11 -5.25 -5.41
C ILE A 211 -10.52 -6.64 -5.13
N HIS A 212 -10.97 -7.69 -5.83
CA HIS A 212 -10.43 -9.04 -5.63
C HIS A 212 -8.92 -9.08 -5.89
N HIS A 213 -8.42 -8.41 -6.94
CA HIS A 213 -6.99 -8.33 -7.24
C HIS A 213 -6.22 -7.63 -6.12
N ILE A 214 -6.75 -6.52 -5.59
CA ILE A 214 -6.13 -5.81 -4.46
C ILE A 214 -6.04 -6.72 -3.24
N LEU A 215 -7.15 -7.38 -2.87
CA LEU A 215 -7.21 -8.26 -1.71
C LEU A 215 -6.30 -9.48 -1.89
N ASP A 216 -6.30 -10.11 -3.06
CA ASP A 216 -5.47 -11.27 -3.37
C ASP A 216 -3.99 -10.94 -3.33
N TYR A 217 -3.60 -9.82 -3.94
CA TYR A 217 -2.22 -9.36 -3.90
C TYR A 217 -1.76 -9.14 -2.45
N VAL A 218 -2.53 -8.39 -1.66
CA VAL A 218 -2.15 -8.10 -0.26
C VAL A 218 -2.17 -9.38 0.60
N TYR A 219 -3.15 -10.26 0.38
CA TYR A 219 -3.30 -11.47 1.19
C TYR A 219 -2.22 -12.53 0.88
N TYR A 220 -1.95 -12.80 -0.39
CA TYR A 220 -1.03 -13.86 -0.81
C TYR A 220 0.40 -13.35 -1.01
N LYS A 221 0.60 -12.32 -1.84
CA LYS A 221 1.95 -11.81 -2.16
C LYS A 221 2.54 -11.05 -0.97
N ASP A 222 1.90 -9.99 -0.50
CA ASP A 222 2.43 -9.19 0.62
C ASP A 222 2.34 -9.94 1.96
N GLY A 223 1.29 -10.75 2.12
CA GLY A 223 1.07 -11.59 3.29
C GLY A 223 1.98 -12.82 3.36
N GLY A 224 2.70 -13.14 2.29
CA GLY A 224 3.59 -14.32 2.22
C GLY A 224 2.84 -15.65 2.35
N ARG A 225 1.62 -15.74 1.80
CA ARG A 225 0.76 -16.93 1.84
C ARG A 225 0.69 -17.58 0.47
N THR A 226 0.53 -18.90 0.44
CA THR A 226 0.43 -19.65 -0.82
C THR A 226 -0.85 -19.28 -1.57
N PRO A 227 -0.75 -18.81 -2.83
CA PRO A 227 -1.92 -18.52 -3.63
C PRO A 227 -2.63 -19.79 -4.13
N PRO A 228 -3.90 -19.68 -4.56
CA PRO A 228 -4.58 -20.76 -5.27
C PRO A 228 -3.87 -21.13 -6.58
N ASP A 229 -4.08 -22.37 -7.04
CA ASP A 229 -3.46 -22.87 -8.27
C ASP A 229 -3.78 -21.96 -9.47
N GLY A 230 -2.75 -21.67 -10.27
CA GLY A 230 -2.85 -20.85 -11.47
C GLY A 230 -2.85 -19.32 -11.24
N VAL A 231 -2.82 -18.86 -9.99
CA VAL A 231 -2.72 -17.43 -9.67
C VAL A 231 -1.26 -17.02 -9.52
N LEU A 232 -0.82 -16.08 -10.34
CA LEU A 232 0.52 -15.47 -10.28
C LEU A 232 0.39 -13.97 -10.09
N PHE A 233 1.16 -13.41 -9.16
CA PHE A 233 1.24 -11.97 -8.96
C PHE A 233 2.54 -11.43 -9.53
N GLY A 234 2.48 -10.22 -10.09
CA GLY A 234 3.69 -9.46 -10.42
C GLY A 234 4.49 -9.04 -9.19
N GLU A 235 5.53 -8.25 -9.41
CA GLU A 235 6.34 -7.65 -8.34
C GLU A 235 5.65 -6.42 -7.74
N SER A 236 4.75 -5.80 -8.49
CA SER A 236 3.91 -4.70 -8.09
C SER A 236 2.44 -5.07 -8.16
N ILE A 237 1.63 -4.48 -7.27
CA ILE A 237 0.16 -4.57 -7.33
C ILE A 237 -0.41 -3.97 -8.63
N PHE A 238 0.36 -3.10 -9.29
CA PHE A 238 0.00 -2.47 -10.56
C PHE A 238 0.36 -3.33 -11.78
N ASP A 239 1.10 -4.42 -11.60
CA ASP A 239 1.44 -5.32 -12.70
C ASP A 239 0.18 -6.09 -13.12
N GLN A 240 -0.07 -6.15 -14.43
CA GLN A 240 -1.16 -6.96 -14.96
C GLN A 240 -0.88 -8.44 -14.68
N VAL A 241 -1.84 -9.12 -14.06
CA VAL A 241 -1.80 -10.58 -13.91
C VAL A 241 -1.88 -11.20 -15.30
N GLN A 242 -0.76 -11.68 -15.82
CA GLN A 242 -0.76 -12.52 -17.01
C GLN A 242 -1.45 -13.84 -16.63
N ALA A 243 -2.71 -14.00 -17.03
CA ALA A 243 -3.32 -15.32 -17.05
C ALA A 243 -2.45 -16.20 -17.96
N VAL A 244 -1.83 -17.24 -17.39
CA VAL A 244 -1.15 -18.25 -18.20
C VAL A 244 -2.22 -18.86 -19.11
N PRO A 245 -2.09 -18.79 -20.45
CA PRO A 245 -3.07 -19.41 -21.32
C PRO A 245 -3.08 -20.90 -20.99
N ALA A 246 -4.27 -21.42 -20.66
CA ALA A 246 -4.47 -22.84 -20.46
C ALA A 246 -3.89 -23.57 -21.69
N ARG A 247 -2.95 -24.48 -21.45
CA ARG A 247 -2.42 -25.37 -22.47
C ARG A 247 -3.62 -25.97 -23.22
N PRO A 248 -3.72 -25.85 -24.55
CA PRO A 248 -4.78 -26.53 -25.26
C PRO A 248 -4.67 -28.02 -24.93
N GLN A 249 -5.70 -28.57 -24.28
CA GLN A 249 -5.86 -30.00 -24.15
C GLN A 249 -5.87 -30.54 -25.58
N ALA A 250 -4.84 -31.32 -25.92
CA ALA A 250 -4.82 -32.05 -27.18
C ALA A 250 -6.06 -32.95 -27.19
N ASN A 251 -6.99 -32.66 -28.10
CA ASN A 251 -8.11 -33.54 -28.40
C ASN A 251 -7.53 -34.90 -28.76
N SER A 252 -7.76 -35.89 -27.89
CA SER A 252 -7.59 -37.30 -28.22
C SER A 252 -8.72 -37.70 -29.15
N GLU A 253 -8.54 -37.50 -30.45
CA GLU A 253 -9.33 -38.21 -31.46
C GLU A 253 -8.79 -39.64 -31.56
N GLY A 254 -9.64 -40.58 -31.21
CA GLY A 254 -9.37 -42.00 -31.40
C GLY A 254 -9.37 -42.37 -32.88
N ALA A 255 -8.31 -43.04 -33.30
CA ALA A 255 -8.34 -43.94 -34.45
C ALA A 255 -7.48 -45.14 -34.10
N GLY A 256 -8.13 -46.26 -33.86
CA GLY A 256 -7.47 -47.53 -33.59
C GLY A 256 -6.95 -48.19 -34.86
N THR A 257 -6.04 -49.13 -34.62
CA THR A 257 -5.53 -50.23 -35.46
C THR A 257 -4.36 -49.93 -36.40
N GLY A 258 -3.28 -50.70 -36.19
CA GLY A 258 -2.11 -50.77 -37.07
C GLY A 258 -0.82 -51.01 -36.28
N ALA A 259 -0.63 -52.23 -35.78
CA ALA A 259 0.60 -52.66 -35.12
C ALA A 259 1.75 -52.80 -36.12
N GLU A 260 2.97 -52.37 -35.75
CA GLU A 260 4.21 -53.00 -36.18
C GLU A 260 5.31 -52.80 -35.12
N LEU A 261 6.07 -53.87 -34.94
CA LEU A 261 7.05 -54.13 -33.88
C LEU A 261 8.42 -53.55 -34.26
N SER A 262 9.23 -53.17 -33.26
CA SER A 262 10.62 -53.65 -33.10
C SER A 262 11.49 -52.65 -32.29
N ASP A 263 11.82 -53.09 -31.08
CA ASP A 263 13.18 -53.25 -30.55
C ASP A 263 14.25 -52.18 -30.81
N GLY A 264 14.76 -51.61 -29.70
CA GLY A 264 15.91 -50.70 -29.72
C GLY A 264 16.21 -50.12 -28.34
N LEU A 265 16.74 -50.95 -27.44
CA LEU A 265 17.39 -50.50 -26.21
C LEU A 265 18.57 -49.57 -26.57
N SER A 266 18.72 -48.45 -25.86
CA SER A 266 20.03 -47.83 -25.66
C SER A 266 20.07 -47.13 -24.30
N GLU A 267 20.66 -47.84 -23.35
CA GLU A 267 21.14 -47.28 -22.10
C GLU A 267 22.44 -46.51 -22.37
N SER A 268 22.55 -45.29 -21.86
CA SER A 268 23.83 -44.59 -21.70
C SER A 268 23.70 -43.57 -20.57
N GLN A 269 24.12 -43.99 -19.37
CA GLN A 269 24.56 -43.10 -18.30
C GLN A 269 26.08 -42.86 -18.47
N GLU A 270 26.53 -41.72 -17.93
CA GLU A 270 27.90 -41.24 -17.65
C GLU A 270 28.21 -39.91 -18.37
N ASP A 271 28.85 -38.89 -17.79
CA ASP A 271 29.10 -38.45 -16.41
C ASP A 271 29.74 -37.04 -16.49
N SER A 272 29.63 -36.25 -15.41
CA SER A 272 30.39 -35.01 -15.11
C SER A 272 30.10 -33.75 -15.97
N SER A 273 30.15 -32.52 -15.46
CA SER A 273 30.91 -32.00 -14.32
C SER A 273 30.22 -30.77 -13.70
N ASP A 274 30.33 -30.67 -12.37
CA ASP A 274 30.00 -29.51 -11.55
C ASP A 274 30.75 -28.23 -12.00
N GLU A 275 30.02 -27.13 -12.14
CA GLU A 275 30.59 -25.79 -11.96
C GLU A 275 29.67 -24.94 -11.06
N PRO A 276 30.18 -24.39 -9.93
CA PRO A 276 29.35 -23.67 -8.97
C PRO A 276 29.07 -22.25 -9.46
N THR A 277 27.82 -21.99 -9.83
CA THR A 277 27.37 -20.61 -10.09
C THR A 277 27.33 -19.85 -8.75
N PRO A 278 27.99 -18.68 -8.63
CA PRO A 278 27.98 -17.92 -7.38
C PRO A 278 26.56 -17.40 -7.08
N PRO A 279 26.09 -17.40 -5.82
CA PRO A 279 24.80 -16.82 -5.50
C PRO A 279 24.84 -15.32 -5.78
N ARG A 280 24.09 -14.94 -6.80
CA ARG A 280 23.74 -13.56 -7.15
C ARG A 280 23.12 -12.91 -5.92
N ARG A 281 23.76 -11.86 -5.40
CA ARG A 281 23.24 -11.01 -4.33
C ARG A 281 21.91 -10.40 -4.78
N SER A 282 20.79 -11.00 -4.39
CA SER A 282 19.48 -10.36 -4.47
C SER A 282 19.33 -9.38 -3.31
N ASN A 283 19.79 -8.15 -3.52
CA ASN A 283 19.34 -7.01 -2.74
C ASN A 283 17.92 -6.65 -3.20
N VAL A 284 16.91 -7.34 -2.68
CA VAL A 284 15.52 -6.88 -2.76
C VAL A 284 15.00 -6.82 -1.34
N SER A 285 15.04 -5.60 -0.79
CA SER A 285 14.49 -5.26 0.50
C SER A 285 12.97 -5.29 0.42
N ALA A 286 12.38 -6.46 0.62
CA ALA A 286 11.00 -6.57 1.09
C ALA A 286 10.95 -5.98 2.52
N GLN A 287 10.89 -4.66 2.62
CA GLN A 287 10.79 -3.94 3.88
C GLN A 287 9.36 -4.04 4.43
N LYS A 288 9.06 -5.24 4.95
CA LYS A 288 8.45 -5.49 6.25
C LYS A 288 7.63 -4.31 6.79
N ARG A 289 6.31 -4.30 6.54
CA ARG A 289 5.33 -3.66 7.42
C ARG A 289 5.49 -4.27 8.82
N ARG A 290 6.37 -3.68 9.63
CA ARG A 290 6.71 -4.19 10.96
C ARG A 290 5.72 -3.61 11.97
N ARG A 291 4.73 -4.45 12.29
CA ARG A 291 3.84 -4.47 13.46
C ARG A 291 4.36 -3.66 14.66
N ILE A 292 3.60 -2.63 15.08
CA ILE A 292 3.74 -2.02 16.40
C ILE A 292 2.79 -2.77 17.34
N THR A 293 3.35 -3.60 18.21
CA THR A 293 2.66 -4.09 19.41
C THR A 293 2.46 -2.93 20.37
N ARG A 294 1.20 -2.64 20.71
CA ARG A 294 0.81 -1.77 21.83
C ARG A 294 1.29 -2.43 23.13
N ALA A 295 2.20 -1.78 23.86
CA ALA A 295 2.44 -2.09 25.26
C ALA A 295 1.35 -1.39 26.09
N GLY A 296 0.63 -2.16 26.89
CA GLY A 296 -0.40 -1.65 27.78
C GLY A 296 0.20 -0.86 28.94
N HIS A 297 -0.50 0.22 29.29
CA HIS A 297 -0.60 0.76 30.64
C HIS A 297 -2.03 1.22 30.85
#